data_AF-A0A417YDR7-F1
#
_entry.id   AF-A0A417YDR7-F1
#
_cell.length_a   1.000
_cell.length_b   1.000
_cell.length_c   1.000
_cell.angle_alpha   90.00
_cell.angle_beta   90.00
_cell.angle_gamma   90.00
#
_symmetry.space_group_name_H-M   'P 1'
#
loop_
_entity.id
_entity.type
_entity.pdbx_description
1 polymer ?
#
loop_
_entity_poly.entity_id
_entity_poly.type
_entity_poly.pdbx_seq_one_letter_code
_entity_poly.pdbx_strand_id
1 'polypeptide(L)' 'MKATFKLPKTKKGWFGVSLIAIIILLGGWPIINIFNQEIIVFGLPLIMVWSILIIFLTTFSMAFINKIGGVD' A
#
# COMPACT_ATOMS: atom_id res chain seq x y z
N MET A 1 27.90 -3.53 -7.19
CA MET A 1 26.88 -4.47 -6.67
C MET A 1 26.05 -4.99 -7.83
N LYS A 2 26.03 -6.30 -8.11
CA LYS A 2 25.07 -6.87 -9.07
C LYS A 2 23.69 -6.83 -8.42
N ALA A 3 22.80 -5.97 -8.90
CA ALA A 3 21.40 -5.93 -8.48
C ALA A 3 20.71 -7.21 -8.93
N THR A 4 20.74 -8.23 -8.06
CA THR A 4 20.07 -9.50 -8.33
C THR A 4 18.66 -9.38 -7.76
N PHE A 5 17.66 -9.42 -8.65
CA PHE A 5 16.26 -9.31 -8.25
C PHE A 5 15.88 -10.58 -7.46
N LYS A 6 15.65 -10.46 -6.15
CA LYS A 6 15.28 -11.59 -5.30
C LYS A 6 13.76 -11.70 -5.26
N LEU A 7 13.23 -12.72 -5.93
CA LEU A 7 11.79 -13.02 -5.94
C LEU A 7 11.41 -13.82 -4.68
N PRO A 8 10.16 -13.69 -4.19
CA PRO A 8 9.66 -14.51 -3.09
C PRO A 8 9.62 -15.99 -3.50
N LYS A 9 10.04 -16.88 -2.59
CA LYS A 9 10.00 -18.33 -2.81
C LYS A 9 8.78 -19.00 -2.17
N THR A 10 8.14 -18.32 -1.21
CA THR A 10 7.06 -18.87 -0.40
C THR A 10 5.71 -18.26 -0.82
N LYS A 11 4.62 -19.03 -0.64
CA LYS A 11 3.24 -18.53 -0.85
C LYS A 11 2.96 -17.28 0.01
N LYS A 12 3.53 -17.25 1.22
CA LYS A 12 3.41 -16.13 2.16
C LYS A 12 4.14 -14.87 1.66
N GLY A 13 5.33 -15.02 1.09
CA GLY A 13 6.06 -13.90 0.48
C GLY A 13 5.32 -13.32 -0.73
N TRP A 14 4.75 -14.19 -1.59
CA TRP A 14 3.89 -13.74 -2.69
C TRP A 14 2.62 -13.02 -2.22
N PHE A 15 2.00 -13.51 -1.15
CA PHE A 15 0.89 -12.82 -0.51
C PHE A 15 1.31 -11.42 -0.01
N GLY A 16 2.49 -11.31 0.62
CA GLY A 16 3.03 -10.02 1.06
C GLY A 16 3.27 -9.04 -0.10
N VAL A 17 3.85 -9.51 -1.20
CA VAL A 17 4.02 -8.70 -2.42
C VAL A 17 2.67 -8.24 -2.97
N SER A 18 1.68 -9.15 -3.05
CA SER A 18 0.34 -8.80 -3.52
C SER A 18 -0.33 -7.77 -2.61
N LEU A 19 -0.19 -7.91 -1.29
CA LEU A 19 -0.76 -6.98 -0.31
C LEU A 19 -0.18 -5.57 -0.49
N ILE A 20 1.15 -5.46 -0.63
CA ILE A 20 1.82 -4.18 -0.87
C ILE A 20 1.40 -3.60 -2.23
N ALA A 21 1.32 -4.40 -3.29
CA ALA A 21 0.89 -3.96 -4.61
C ALA A 21 -0.53 -3.36 -4.57
N ILE A 22 -1.46 -3.98 -3.84
CA ILE A 22 -2.82 -3.45 -3.65
C ILE A 22 -2.80 -2.09 -2.95
N ILE A 23 -1.98 -1.92 -1.91
CA ILE A 23 -1.89 -0.64 -1.19
C ILE A 23 -1.32 0.46 -2.09
N ILE A 24 -0.33 0.14 -2.93
CA ILE A 24 0.20 1.08 -3.93
C ILE A 24 -0.89 1.50 -4.90
N LEU A 25 -1.70 0.55 -5.39
CA LEU A 25 -2.83 0.87 -6.28
C LEU A 25 -3.87 1.76 -5.59
N LEU A 26 -4.17 1.51 -4.30
CA LEU A 26 -5.12 2.31 -3.50
C LEU A 26 -4.63 3.74 -3.25
N GLY A 27 -3.33 3.91 -3.01
CA GLY A 27 -2.72 5.24 -2.82
C GLY A 27 -2.41 5.98 -4.12
N GLY A 28 -2.36 5.26 -5.24
CA GLY A 28 -2.00 5.78 -6.55
C GLY A 28 -3.19 6.09 -7.47
N TRP A 29 -2.87 6.47 -8.70
CA TRP A 29 -3.82 6.54 -9.80
C TRP A 29 -4.21 5.10 -10.21
N PRO A 30 -5.51 4.79 -10.42
CA PRO A 30 -6.66 5.69 -10.57
C PRO A 30 -7.47 5.96 -9.31
N ILE A 31 -7.18 5.28 -8.20
CA ILE A 31 -8.07 5.24 -7.04
C ILE A 31 -8.11 6.59 -6.32
N ILE A 32 -6.98 7.29 -6.27
CA ILE A 32 -6.91 8.63 -5.69
C ILE A 32 -7.82 9.64 -6.40
N ASN A 33 -8.15 9.43 -7.68
CA ASN A 33 -9.01 10.34 -8.44
C ASN A 33 -10.47 10.34 -7.94
N ILE A 34 -10.90 9.27 -7.27
CA ILE A 34 -12.24 9.18 -6.65
C ILE A 34 -12.35 10.19 -5.49
N PHE A 35 -11.25 10.38 -4.76
CA PHE A 35 -11.14 11.26 -3.59
C PHE A 35 -10.68 12.68 -3.96
N ASN A 36 -10.00 12.83 -5.11
CA ASN A 36 -9.56 14.11 -5.64
C ASN A 36 -10.72 14.85 -6.34
N GLN A 37 -11.67 15.35 -5.54
CA GLN A 37 -12.78 16.15 -6.05
C GLN A 37 -12.47 17.65 -5.94
N GLU A 38 -12.84 18.42 -6.97
CA GLU A 38 -12.69 19.88 -7.06
C GLU A 38 -13.69 20.64 -6.17
N ILE A 39 -13.90 20.16 -4.95
CA ILE A 39 -14.79 20.81 -3.98
C ILE A 39 -13.94 21.73 -3.11
N ILE A 40 -14.22 23.03 -3.18
CA ILE A 40 -13.43 24.12 -2.57
C ILE A 40 -13.13 23.90 -1.07
N VAL A 41 -14.05 23.29 -0.32
CA VAL A 41 -13.93 23.16 1.15
C VAL A 41 -13.49 21.76 1.61
N PHE A 42 -13.93 20.69 0.92
CA PHE A 42 -13.73 19.31 1.41
C PHE A 42 -12.82 18.44 0.54
N GLY A 43 -12.40 18.88 -0.66
CA GLY A 43 -11.52 18.10 -1.52
C GLY A 43 -10.18 17.78 -0.85
N LEU A 44 -9.50 18.82 -0.37
CA LEU A 44 -8.21 18.68 0.33
C LEU A 44 -8.32 17.84 1.62
N PRO A 45 -9.24 18.12 2.57
CA PRO A 45 -9.43 17.28 3.75
C PRO A 45 -9.71 15.81 3.43
N LEU A 46 -10.51 15.51 2.40
CA LEU A 46 -10.85 14.15 2.01
C LEU A 46 -9.61 13.37 1.54
N ILE A 47 -8.77 13.98 0.71
CA ILE A 47 -7.49 13.40 0.27
C ILE A 47 -6.56 13.16 1.46
N MET A 48 -6.51 14.09 2.41
CA MET A 48 -5.68 13.94 3.61
C MET A 48 -6.12 12.74 4.47
N VAL A 49 -7.42 12.59 4.71
CA VAL A 49 -7.97 11.45 5.44
C VAL A 49 -7.65 10.13 4.71
N TRP A 50 -7.81 10.10 3.39
CA TRP A 50 -7.45 8.93 2.59
C TRP A 50 -5.96 8.60 2.70
N SER A 51 -5.09 9.61 2.65
CA SER A 51 -3.64 9.43 2.78
C SER A 51 -3.26 8.85 4.15
N ILE A 52 -3.88 9.36 5.23
CA ILE A 52 -3.68 8.83 6.59
C ILE A 52 -4.10 7.36 6.64
N LEU A 53 -5.23 7.00 6.04
CA LEU A 53 -5.70 5.61 5.96
C LEU A 53 -4.68 4.71 5.24
N ILE A 54 -4.11 5.15 4.12
CA ILE A 54 -3.07 4.41 3.39
C ILE A 54 -1.80 4.21 4.26
N ILE A 55 -1.39 5.21 5.03
CA ILE A 55 -0.24 5.09 5.96
C ILE A 55 -0.51 4.01 7.01
N PHE A 56 -1.70 4.00 7.60
CA PHE A 56 -2.10 2.96 8.55
C PHE A 56 -2.12 1.58 7.90
N LEU A 57 -2.72 1.44 6.71
CA LEU A 57 -2.73 0.17 5.97
C LEU A 57 -1.33 -0.33 5.67
N THR A 58 -0.42 0.55 5.24
CA THR A 58 0.98 0.20 4.95
C THR A 58 1.67 -0.30 6.20
N THR A 59 1.55 0.43 7.30
CA THR A 59 2.18 0.09 8.58
C THR A 59 1.65 -1.25 9.12
N PHE A 60 0.33 -1.43 9.11
CA PHE A 60 -0.30 -2.67 9.55
C PHE A 60 0.09 -3.85 8.66
N SER A 61 0.15 -3.65 7.35
CA SER A 61 0.54 -4.69 6.40
C SER A 61 1.98 -5.14 6.58
N MET A 62 2.90 -4.21 6.83
CA MET A 62 4.28 -4.57 7.14
C MET A 62 4.40 -5.36 8.45
N ALA A 63 3.68 -4.92 9.50
CA ALA A 63 3.62 -5.65 10.76
C ALA A 63 2.99 -7.05 10.58
N PHE A 64 1.95 -7.15 9.76
CA PHE A 64 1.26 -8.40 9.46
C PHE A 64 2.14 -9.38 8.67
N ILE A 65 2.79 -8.92 7.60
CA ILE A 65 3.73 -9.70 6.78
C ILE A 65 4.86 -10.25 7.65
N ASN A 66 5.39 -9.41 8.54
CA ASN A 66 6.43 -9.84 9.49
C ASN A 66 5.91 -10.93 10.44
N LYS A 67 4.70 -10.75 10.99
CA LYS A 67 4.08 -11.72 11.92
C LYS A 67 3.82 -13.09 11.30
N ILE A 68 3.48 -13.15 10.00
CA ILE A 68 3.21 -14.42 9.31
C ILE A 68 4.47 -15.14 8.81
N GLY A 69 5.65 -14.53 8.93
CA GLY A 69 6.90 -15.06 8.35
C GLY A 69 6.94 -14.92 6.83
N GLY A 70 6.45 -13.80 6.28
CA GLY A 70 6.53 -13.52 4.84
C GLY A 70 7.88 -12.97 4.37
N VAL A 71 8.84 -12.83 5.30
CA VAL A 71 10.17 -12.23 5.08
C VAL A 71 11.22 -13.28 4.67
N ASP A 72 10.91 -14.58 4.86
CA ASP A 72 11.77 -15.74 4.58
C ASP A 72 11.71 -16.19 3.10
#